data_AF-A0A964U3J8-F1
#
_entry.id   AF-A0A964U3J8-F1
#
_cell.length_a   1.000
_cell.length_b   1.000
_cell.length_c   1.000
_cell.angle_alpha   90.00
_cell.angle_beta   90.00
_cell.angle_gamma   90.00
#
_symmetry.space_group_name_H-M   'P 1'
#
loop_
_entity.id
_entity.type
_entity.pdbx_description
1 polymer ?
#
loop_
_entity_poly.entity_id
_entity_poly.type
_entity_poly.pdbx_seq_one_letter_code
_entity_poly.pdbx_strand_id
1 'polypeptide(L)'
;MRYTRPVWILSGAALLGLTACGDFDFDLRNGANGFSTAEAARQASADRPRPDARGVISYPDYQVAVARNGDTVQSVAERLGSNPAELARHNALTPDTSLRAGEVLALPNKIDGGTG
;
A
#
# COMPACT_ATOMS: atom_id res chain seq x y z
N MET A 1 -41.43 40.51 41.96
CA MET A 1 -40.18 39.71 41.91
C MET A 1 -40.19 38.88 40.62
N ARG A 2 -39.27 39.13 39.69
CA ARG A 2 -39.18 38.47 38.38
C ARG A 2 -38.20 37.29 38.48
N TYR A 3 -38.67 36.05 38.31
CA TYR A 3 -37.82 34.87 38.22
C TYR A 3 -37.21 34.77 36.82
N THR A 4 -35.93 35.12 36.68
CA THR A 4 -35.13 34.88 35.48
C THR A 4 -34.87 33.38 35.35
N ARG A 5 -35.42 32.75 34.31
CA ARG A 5 -35.38 31.29 34.07
C ARG A 5 -33.98 30.88 33.56
N PRO A 6 -33.32 29.85 34.13
CA PRO A 6 -31.94 29.46 33.84
C PRO A 6 -31.77 28.62 32.55
N VAL A 7 -32.63 28.84 31.55
CA VAL A 7 -32.70 28.05 30.31
C VAL A 7 -31.40 28.14 29.50
N TRP A 8 -30.66 29.24 29.61
CA TRP A 8 -29.42 29.49 28.88
C TRP A 8 -28.25 28.59 29.31
N ILE A 9 -28.27 28.05 30.53
CA ILE A 9 -27.18 27.20 31.04
C ILE A 9 -27.26 25.77 30.44
N LEU A 10 -28.47 25.28 30.16
CA LEU A 10 -28.69 23.95 29.57
C LEU A 10 -28.28 23.87 28.09
N SER A 11 -28.39 24.97 27.33
CA SER A 11 -27.99 25.00 25.91
C SER A 11 -26.47 25.06 25.68
N GLY A 12 -25.71 25.64 26.61
CA GLY A 12 -24.24 25.71 26.50
C GLY A 12 -23.54 24.37 26.68
N ALA A 13 -24.08 23.49 27.54
CA ALA A 13 -23.52 22.16 27.77
C ALA A 13 -23.65 21.22 26.55
N ALA A 14 -24.70 21.38 25.74
CA ALA A 14 -24.90 20.60 24.52
C ALA A 14 -23.88 20.95 23.41
N LEU A 15 -23.43 22.22 23.36
CA LEU A 15 -22.41 22.68 22.40
C LEU A 15 -21.00 22.15 22.76
N LEU A 16 -20.70 21.93 24.04
CA LEU A 16 -19.43 21.34 24.49
C LEU A 16 -19.34 19.82 24.27
N GLY A 17 -20.47 19.12 24.14
CA GLY A 17 -20.49 17.68 23.84
C GLY A 17 -20.11 17.33 22.40
N LEU A 18 -20.25 18.27 21.46
CA LEU A 18 -20.06 18.02 20.02
C LEU A 18 -18.59 18.02 19.58
N THR A 19 -17.67 18.52 20.40
CA THR A 19 -16.22 18.47 20.12
C THR A 19 -15.55 17.19 20.64
N ALA A 20 -16.32 16.26 21.21
CA ALA A 20 -15.81 14.98 21.72
C ALA A 20 -15.59 13.91 20.64
N CYS A 21 -15.61 14.28 19.36
CA CYS A 21 -15.10 13.45 18.27
C CYS A 21 -13.55 13.49 18.24
N GLY A 22 -12.94 13.14 19.38
CA GLY A 22 -11.54 12.75 19.46
C GLY A 22 -11.47 11.24 19.59
N ASP A 23 -10.45 10.64 18.98
CA ASP A 23 -10.24 9.19 18.82
C ASP A 23 -9.94 8.52 20.19
N PHE A 24 -10.96 8.43 21.04
CA PHE A 24 -10.87 7.87 22.39
C PHE A 24 -10.97 6.35 22.30
N ASP A 25 -9.88 5.71 21.90
CA ASP A 25 -9.80 4.25 21.84
C ASP A 25 -9.46 3.69 23.24
N PHE A 26 -10.38 2.93 23.83
CA PHE A 26 -10.22 2.29 25.14
C PHE A 26 -9.32 1.04 25.06
N ASP A 27 -8.33 1.04 24.17
CA ASP A 27 -7.34 -0.02 24.02
C ASP A 27 -6.10 0.27 24.88
N LEU A 28 -6.05 -0.36 26.06
CA LEU A 28 -4.95 -0.26 27.01
C LEU A 28 -3.64 -0.89 26.50
N ARG A 29 -3.65 -1.61 25.36
CA ARG A 29 -2.45 -2.22 24.78
C ARG A 29 -1.53 -1.19 24.13
N ASN A 30 -2.07 -0.06 23.68
CA ASN A 30 -1.29 1.00 23.04
C ASN A 30 -0.70 2.00 24.07
N GLY A 31 -1.11 1.91 25.34
CA GLY A 31 -0.87 2.93 26.36
C GLY A 31 0.52 2.97 27.00
N ALA A 32 1.43 2.05 26.66
CA ALA A 32 2.74 2.00 27.28
C ALA A 32 3.91 2.33 26.35
N ASN A 33 3.90 1.91 25.06
CA ASN A 33 5.09 2.03 24.19
C ASN A 33 4.78 2.07 22.67
N GLY A 34 3.66 2.64 22.23
CA GLY A 34 3.47 3.29 20.92
C GLY A 34 4.03 2.67 19.60
N PHE A 35 4.30 1.36 19.51
CA PHE A 35 4.74 0.72 18.25
C PHE A 35 3.53 0.19 17.49
N SER A 36 2.75 1.09 16.89
CA SER A 36 1.61 0.73 16.05
C SER A 36 2.05 0.55 14.60
N THR A 37 1.84 -0.65 14.04
CA THR A 37 1.98 -0.91 12.59
C THR A 37 0.75 -0.50 11.79
N ALA A 38 -0.26 0.09 12.44
CA ALA A 38 -1.51 0.48 11.79
C ALA A 38 -1.28 1.48 10.66
N GLU A 39 -0.39 2.45 10.84
CA GLU A 39 -0.08 3.43 9.80
C GLU A 39 0.62 2.79 8.59
N ALA A 40 1.60 1.92 8.84
CA ALA A 40 2.27 1.18 7.77
C ALA A 40 1.29 0.27 6.98
N ALA A 41 0.34 -0.36 7.68
CA ALA A 41 -0.69 -1.18 7.04
C ALA A 41 -1.67 -0.35 6.18
N ARG A 42 -2.10 0.83 6.66
CA ARG A 42 -2.95 1.76 5.89
C ARG A 42 -2.23 2.26 4.64
N GLN A 43 -0.95 2.60 4.76
CA GLN A 43 -0.13 3.04 3.61
C GLN A 43 0.09 1.91 2.59
N ALA A 44 0.32 0.69 3.05
CA ALA A 44 0.45 -0.47 2.16
C ALA A 44 -0.84 -0.83 1.41
N SER A 45 -2.00 -0.44 1.93
CA SER A 45 -3.32 -0.64 1.31
C SER A 45 -3.81 0.58 0.52
N ALA A 46 -3.01 1.65 0.43
CA ALA A 46 -3.24 2.72 -0.54
C ALA A 46 -3.22 2.15 -1.96
N ASP A 47 -3.93 2.80 -2.89
CA ASP A 47 -4.14 2.29 -4.25
C ASP A 47 -2.82 1.92 -4.94
N ARG A 48 -2.63 0.61 -5.16
CA ARG A 48 -1.47 0.09 -5.90
C ARG A 48 -1.48 0.68 -7.32
N PRO A 49 -0.37 1.26 -7.79
CA PRO A 49 -0.28 1.76 -9.16
C PRO A 49 -0.55 0.63 -10.16
N ARG A 50 -1.29 0.94 -11.23
CA ARG A 50 -1.63 -0.06 -12.25
C ARG A 50 -0.39 -0.44 -13.08
N PRO A 51 -0.22 -1.72 -13.45
CA PRO A 51 0.86 -2.12 -14.35
C PRO A 51 0.75 -1.46 -15.73
N ASP A 52 1.90 -1.22 -16.36
CA ASP A 52 1.98 -0.77 -17.76
C ASP A 52 1.61 -1.90 -18.74
N ALA A 53 1.66 -1.62 -20.05
CA ALA A 53 1.35 -2.59 -21.10
C ALA A 53 2.28 -3.82 -21.11
N ARG A 54 3.44 -3.77 -20.46
CA ARG A 54 4.39 -4.88 -20.31
C ARG A 54 4.20 -5.62 -18.98
N GLY A 55 3.39 -5.07 -18.08
CA GLY A 55 3.14 -5.59 -16.74
C GLY A 55 4.06 -5.01 -15.67
N VAL A 56 4.79 -3.92 -15.94
CA VAL A 56 5.67 -3.28 -14.95
C VAL A 56 4.90 -2.28 -14.10
N ILE A 57 5.07 -2.35 -12.78
CA ILE A 57 4.62 -1.34 -11.83
C ILE A 57 5.84 -0.59 -11.33
N SER A 58 5.79 0.74 -11.41
CA SER A 58 6.86 1.60 -10.94
C SER A 58 6.52 2.24 -9.60
N TYR A 59 7.43 2.08 -8.65
CA TYR A 59 7.49 2.81 -7.40
C TYR A 59 8.60 3.87 -7.47
N PRO A 60 8.68 4.83 -6.53
CA PRO A 60 9.70 5.87 -6.54
C PRO A 60 11.14 5.32 -6.56
N ASP A 61 11.37 4.20 -5.90
CA ASP A 61 12.68 3.62 -5.60
C ASP A 61 12.91 2.23 -6.23
N TYR A 62 11.86 1.53 -6.68
CA TYR A 62 11.97 0.22 -7.32
C TYR A 62 10.88 -0.04 -8.36
N GLN A 63 11.02 -1.14 -9.10
CA GLN A 63 10.02 -1.61 -10.05
C GLN A 63 9.77 -3.10 -9.86
N VAL A 64 8.55 -3.52 -10.17
CA VAL A 64 8.16 -4.93 -10.16
C VAL A 64 7.44 -5.29 -11.44
N ALA A 65 7.55 -6.54 -11.88
CA ALA A 65 6.81 -7.07 -13.01
C ALA A 65 5.71 -8.02 -12.54
N VAL A 66 4.52 -7.88 -13.12
CA VAL A 66 3.38 -8.76 -12.88
C VAL A 66 3.33 -9.83 -13.98
N ALA A 67 3.36 -11.09 -13.55
CA ALA A 67 3.27 -12.25 -14.41
C ALA A 67 1.85 -12.42 -14.97
N ARG A 68 1.79 -12.87 -16.22
CA ARG A 68 0.57 -13.26 -16.93
C ARG A 68 0.34 -14.76 -16.78
N ASN A 69 -0.85 -15.22 -17.15
CA ASN A 69 -1.13 -16.65 -17.14
C ASN A 69 -0.20 -17.38 -18.14
N GLY A 70 0.47 -18.43 -17.68
CA GLY A 70 1.41 -19.22 -18.47
C GLY A 70 2.81 -18.61 -18.60
N ASP A 71 3.11 -17.53 -17.88
CA ASP A 71 4.47 -16.97 -17.87
C ASP A 71 5.46 -17.91 -17.17
N THR A 72 6.72 -17.82 -17.60
CA THR A 72 7.89 -18.26 -16.85
C THR A 72 8.77 -17.06 -16.54
N VAL A 73 9.74 -17.20 -15.64
CA VAL A 73 10.71 -16.12 -15.38
C VAL A 73 11.41 -15.71 -16.69
N GLN A 74 11.73 -16.67 -17.55
CA GLN A 74 12.29 -16.43 -18.86
C GLN A 74 11.35 -15.62 -19.78
N SER A 75 10.07 -16.00 -19.91
CA SER A 75 9.15 -15.26 -20.78
C SER A 75 8.91 -13.84 -20.29
N VAL A 76 8.91 -13.61 -18.97
CA VAL A 76 8.83 -12.27 -18.37
C VAL A 76 10.09 -11.48 -18.71
N ALA A 77 11.27 -12.08 -18.53
CA ALA A 77 12.52 -11.39 -18.80
C ALA A 77 12.66 -10.98 -20.27
N GLU A 78 12.29 -11.87 -21.19
CA GLU A 78 12.26 -11.62 -22.64
C GLU A 78 11.28 -10.49 -22.99
N ARG A 79 10.07 -10.49 -22.42
CA ARG A 79 9.08 -9.42 -22.60
C ARG A 79 9.61 -8.06 -22.17
N LEU A 80 10.48 -8.02 -21.17
CA LEU A 80 11.05 -6.79 -20.61
C LEU A 80 12.41 -6.43 -21.22
N GLY A 81 12.98 -7.27 -22.09
CA GLY A 81 14.33 -7.09 -22.62
C GLY A 81 15.43 -7.21 -21.55
N SER A 82 15.14 -7.90 -20.44
CA SER A 82 16.07 -8.13 -19.33
C SER A 82 16.72 -9.51 -19.41
N ASN A 83 17.83 -9.72 -18.70
CA ASN A 83 18.50 -11.02 -18.66
C ASN A 83 17.70 -12.02 -17.78
N PRO A 84 17.26 -13.17 -18.33
CA PRO A 84 16.50 -14.18 -17.59
C PRO A 84 17.22 -14.74 -16.36
N ALA A 85 18.52 -15.00 -16.46
CA ALA A 85 19.30 -15.57 -15.35
C ALA A 85 19.47 -14.58 -14.20
N GLU A 86 19.65 -13.30 -14.52
CA GLU A 86 19.71 -12.22 -13.53
C GLU A 86 18.37 -12.03 -12.82
N LEU A 87 17.27 -11.99 -13.58
CA LEU A 87 15.93 -11.86 -13.02
C LEU A 87 15.58 -13.05 -12.12
N ALA A 88 15.87 -14.26 -12.57
CA ALA A 88 15.66 -15.49 -11.81
C ALA A 88 16.45 -15.48 -10.50
N ARG A 89 17.76 -15.19 -10.56
CA ARG A 89 18.60 -15.13 -9.37
C ARG A 89 18.15 -14.07 -8.38
N HIS A 90 17.74 -12.89 -8.86
CA HIS A 90 17.24 -11.81 -8.00
C HIS A 90 15.97 -12.21 -7.23
N ASN A 91 15.13 -13.06 -7.81
CA ASN A 91 13.89 -13.55 -7.20
C ASN A 91 14.04 -14.92 -6.53
N ALA A 92 15.27 -15.47 -6.45
CA ALA A 92 15.55 -16.82 -5.95
C ALA A 92 14.77 -17.94 -6.69
N LEU A 93 14.59 -17.76 -8.00
CA LEU A 93 13.93 -18.71 -8.91
C LEU A 93 14.91 -19.21 -9.98
N THR A 94 14.45 -20.14 -10.81
CA THR A 94 15.13 -20.55 -12.04
C THR A 94 14.43 -19.94 -13.27
N PRO A 95 15.11 -19.75 -14.42
CA PRO A 95 14.50 -19.18 -15.63
C PRO A 95 13.28 -19.96 -16.14
N ASP A 96 13.26 -21.26 -15.96
CA ASP A 96 12.20 -22.21 -16.35
C ASP A 96 11.05 -22.30 -15.33
N THR A 97 11.16 -21.61 -14.18
CA THR A 97 10.09 -21.60 -13.18
C THR A 97 8.81 -21.00 -13.78
N SER A 98 7.71 -21.78 -13.73
CA SER A 98 6.38 -21.32 -14.14
C SER A 98 5.75 -20.45 -13.07
N LEU A 99 5.20 -19.31 -13.51
CA LEU A 99 4.63 -18.26 -12.67
C LEU A 99 3.11 -18.30 -12.70
N ARG A 100 2.49 -18.00 -11.56
CA ARG A 100 1.03 -17.85 -11.48
C ARG A 100 0.63 -16.50 -12.03
N ALA A 101 -0.59 -16.43 -12.58
CA ALA A 101 -1.14 -15.15 -13.01
C ALA A 101 -1.22 -14.17 -11.82
N GLY A 102 -0.72 -12.96 -12.01
CA GLY A 102 -0.68 -11.92 -10.98
C GLY A 102 0.52 -12.01 -10.02
N GLU A 103 1.37 -13.01 -10.17
CA GLU A 103 2.61 -13.13 -9.39
C GLU A 103 3.55 -11.95 -9.69
N VAL A 104 4.29 -11.51 -8.69
CA VAL A 104 5.08 -10.27 -8.74
C VAL A 104 6.55 -10.61 -8.63
N LEU A 105 7.33 -10.22 -9.63
CA LEU A 105 8.79 -10.36 -9.64
C LEU A 105 9.43 -9.00 -9.38
N ALA A 106 10.39 -8.96 -8.47
CA ALA A 106 11.26 -7.81 -8.28
C ALA A 106 12.20 -7.68 -9.47
N LEU A 107 12.36 -6.46 -9.98
CA LEU A 107 13.26 -6.19 -11.10
C LEU A 107 14.62 -5.74 -10.55
N PRO A 108 15.74 -6.39 -10.95
CA PRO A 108 17.07 -6.04 -10.44
C PRO A 108 17.56 -4.68 -10.93
N ASN A 109 17.06 -4.24 -12.10
CA ASN A 109 17.40 -2.95 -12.69
C ASN A 109 16.11 -2.26 -13.12
N LYS A 110 16.14 -0.92 -13.13
CA LYS A 110 15.05 -0.13 -13.68
C LYS A 110 14.94 -0.42 -15.18
N ILE A 111 13.76 -0.75 -15.64
CA ILE A 111 13.46 -0.89 -17.06
C ILE A 111 12.98 0.46 -17.53
N ASP A 112 13.76 1.12 -18.39
CA ASP A 112 13.37 2.39 -18.96
C ASP A 112 12.03 2.21 -19.69
N GLY A 113 11.03 2.96 -19.23
CA GLY A 113 9.76 3.08 -19.93
C GLY A 113 10.05 3.93 -21.16
N GLY A 114 10.31 3.27 -22.29
CA GLY A 114 10.56 3.93 -23.57
C GLY A 114 9.48 4.97 -23.83
N THR A 115 9.85 6.23 -23.58
CA THR A 115 9.12 7.40 -24.04
C THR A 115 9.66 7.63 -25.44
N GLY A 116 8.91 7.16 -26.44
CA GLY A 116 8.87 7.83 -27.73
C GLY A 116 7.92 9.02 -27.62
#